data_AF-A0A838TWF9-F1
#
_entry.id   AF-A0A838TWF9-F1
#
_cell.length_a   1.000
_cell.length_b   1.000
_cell.length_c   1.000
_cell.angle_alpha   90.00
_cell.angle_beta   90.00
_cell.angle_gamma   90.00
#
_symmetry.space_group_name_H-M   'P 1'
#
loop_
_entity.id
_entity.type
_entity.pdbx_description
1 polymer ?
#
loop_
_entity_poly.entity_id
_entity_poly.type
_entity_poly.pdbx_seq_one_letter_code
_entity_poly.pdbx_strand_id
1 'polypeptide(L)'
;MKEKLPLPTTKVIALFPSILRSITEFHFTRNQSHNIKVLLVSSFSIFLLSLIFVQGVTFWYNMQQREVFMQERALLEKEVTYWQGIADTYHGYRDVYYRLASLQYKLGNTAASQEYVRKALEVDPNFVDGRVLGTKVGL
;
A
#
# COMPACT_ATOMS: atom_id res chain seq x y z
N MET A 1 54.88 38.72 72.29
CA MET A 1 53.64 39.26 71.68
C MET A 1 53.71 38.97 70.19
N LYS A 2 52.92 38.02 69.67
CA LYS A 2 52.85 37.70 68.23
C LYS A 2 51.42 38.01 67.78
N GLU A 3 51.25 39.12 67.08
CA GLU A 3 49.99 39.52 66.50
C GLU A 3 49.69 38.62 65.29
N LYS A 4 48.60 37.83 65.36
CA LYS A 4 48.15 37.01 64.23
C LYS A 4 47.36 37.90 63.27
N LEU A 5 47.89 38.07 62.07
CA LEU A 5 47.23 38.78 60.97
C LEU A 5 45.91 38.06 60.60
N PRO A 6 44.76 38.75 60.49
CA PRO A 6 43.51 38.11 60.10
C PRO A 6 43.54 37.71 58.62
N LEU A 7 43.13 36.47 58.32
CA LEU A 7 42.98 35.99 56.95
C LEU A 7 41.78 36.66 56.29
N PRO A 8 41.88 37.13 55.04
CA PRO A 8 40.77 37.75 54.34
C PRO A 8 39.67 36.71 54.08
N THR A 9 38.45 37.00 54.52
CA THR A 9 37.25 36.21 54.23
C THR A 9 36.78 36.50 52.81
N THR A 10 37.35 35.81 51.83
CA THR A 10 36.88 35.88 50.45
C THR A 10 35.51 35.23 50.36
N LYS A 11 34.45 36.04 50.26
CA LYS A 11 33.10 35.57 49.98
C LYS A 11 33.09 35.05 48.54
N VAL A 12 33.25 33.74 48.35
CA VAL A 12 33.19 33.11 47.01
C VAL A 12 31.75 33.22 46.52
N ILE A 13 31.46 34.26 45.73
CA ILE A 13 30.21 34.36 44.99
C ILE A 13 30.35 33.39 43.81
N ALA A 14 29.66 32.24 43.87
CA ALA A 14 29.63 31.30 42.77
C ALA A 14 29.17 32.02 41.48
N LEU A 15 30.04 32.04 40.48
CA LEU A 15 29.96 32.90 39.30
C LEU A 15 29.05 32.33 38.21
N PHE A 16 27.93 31.70 38.57
CA PHE A 16 27.02 31.15 37.56
C PHE A 16 26.10 32.24 37.00
N PRO A 17 26.07 32.47 35.67
CA PRO A 17 25.14 33.40 35.04
C PRO A 17 23.69 33.09 35.42
N SER A 18 22.90 34.11 35.76
CA SER A 18 21.50 33.96 36.21
C SER A 18 20.61 33.23 35.20
N ILE A 19 20.96 33.30 33.91
CA ILE A 19 20.25 32.65 32.79
C ILE A 19 20.37 31.13 32.87
N LEU A 20 21.47 30.62 33.43
CA LEU A 20 21.73 29.17 33.60
C LEU A 20 21.17 28.61 34.91
N ARG A 21 20.70 29.48 35.80
CA ARG A 21 20.17 29.11 37.11
C ARG A 21 18.91 28.24 37.01
N SER A 22 18.11 28.44 35.96
CA SER A 22 16.92 27.64 35.66
C SER A 22 17.22 26.18 35.32
N ILE A 23 18.43 25.87 34.87
CA ILE A 23 18.88 24.51 34.56
C ILE A 23 19.43 23.84 35.82
N THR A 24 20.22 24.58 36.61
CA THR A 24 20.88 24.04 37.81
C THR A 24 19.97 23.92 39.03
N GLU A 25 18.93 24.76 39.14
CA GLU A 25 17.96 24.76 40.25
C GLU A 25 16.64 24.06 39.89
N PHE A 26 16.56 23.41 38.73
CA PHE A 26 15.40 22.62 38.35
C PHE A 26 15.31 21.34 39.20
N HIS A 27 14.72 21.45 40.38
CA HIS A 27 14.44 20.32 41.25
C HIS A 27 13.28 19.49 40.69
N PHE A 28 13.63 18.63 39.73
CA PHE A 28 12.71 17.64 39.19
C PHE A 28 12.37 16.62 40.26
N THR A 29 11.22 16.79 40.92
CA THR A 29 10.80 15.85 41.96
C THR A 29 10.60 14.47 41.34
N ARG A 30 10.98 13.42 42.08
CA ARG A 30 10.88 12.02 41.62
C ARG A 30 9.45 11.65 41.15
N ASN A 31 8.43 12.27 41.73
CA ASN A 31 7.03 12.09 41.33
C ASN A 31 6.69 12.77 39.97
N GLN A 32 7.27 13.94 39.70
CA GLN A 32 7.10 14.65 38.43
C GLN A 32 7.74 13.88 37.24
N SER A 33 8.86 13.20 37.49
CA SER A 33 9.48 12.26 36.53
C SER A 33 8.56 11.12 36.11
N HIS A 34 7.86 10.54 37.08
CA HIS A 34 6.96 9.42 36.82
C HIS A 34 5.78 9.85 35.95
N ASN A 35 5.13 10.96 36.28
CA ASN A 35 3.96 11.46 35.53
C ASN A 35 4.31 11.82 34.07
N ILE A 36 5.48 12.42 33.83
CA ILE A 36 5.94 12.74 32.46
C ILE A 36 6.21 11.46 31.65
N LYS A 37 6.81 10.43 32.25
CA LYS A 37 7.01 9.13 31.57
C LYS A 37 5.69 8.49 31.18
N VAL A 38 4.69 8.50 32.06
CA VAL A 38 3.35 7.97 31.77
C VAL A 38 2.68 8.74 30.63
N LEU A 39 2.81 10.08 30.61
CA LEU A 39 2.29 10.91 29.53
C LEU A 39 2.97 10.63 28.18
N LEU A 40 4.29 10.45 28.17
CA LEU A 40 5.01 10.12 26.94
C LEU A 40 4.61 8.74 26.39
N VAL A 41 4.52 7.73 27.27
CA VAL A 41 4.11 6.38 26.86
C VAL A 41 2.67 6.37 26.35
N SER A 42 1.74 7.03 27.05
CA SER A 42 0.34 7.11 26.62
C SER A 42 0.18 7.87 25.30
N SER A 43 0.88 9.00 25.12
CA SER A 43 0.89 9.74 23.85
C SER A 43 1.42 8.88 22.70
N PHE A 44 2.47 8.10 22.94
CA PHE A 44 3.02 7.20 21.94
C PHE A 44 2.05 6.06 21.60
N SER A 45 1.38 5.47 22.59
CA SER A 45 0.35 4.46 22.36
C SER A 45 -0.83 5.00 21.54
N ILE A 46 -1.31 6.21 21.84
CA ILE A 46 -2.41 6.84 21.07
C ILE A 46 -1.98 7.09 19.63
N PHE A 47 -0.75 7.56 19.43
CA PHE A 47 -0.19 7.75 18.09
C PHE A 47 -0.15 6.43 17.30
N LEU A 48 0.32 5.34 17.93
CA LEU A 48 0.32 4.01 17.31
C LEU A 48 -1.10 3.53 16.96
N LEU A 49 -2.06 3.71 17.85
CA LEU A 49 -3.46 3.35 17.59
C LEU A 49 -4.05 4.16 16.44
N SER A 50 -3.72 5.46 16.35
CA SER A 50 -4.13 6.31 15.23
C SER A 50 -3.55 5.81 13.90
N LEU A 51 -2.29 5.36 13.88
CA LEU A 51 -1.69 4.79 12.67
C LEU A 51 -2.40 3.52 12.22
N ILE A 52 -2.68 2.60 13.16
CA ILE A 52 -3.42 1.36 12.87
C ILE A 52 -4.82 1.69 12.35
N PHE A 53 -5.50 2.66 12.95
CA PHE A 53 -6.83 3.09 12.51
C PHE A 53 -6.81 3.62 11.08
N VAL A 54 -5.85 4.49 10.72
CA VAL A 54 -5.69 4.99 9.35
C VAL A 54 -5.46 3.83 8.37
N GLN A 55 -4.61 2.86 8.71
CA GLN A 55 -4.39 1.67 7.88
C GLN A 55 -5.64 0.81 7.75
N GLY A 56 -6.46 0.72 8.80
CA GLY A 56 -7.76 0.04 8.76
C GLY A 56 -8.72 0.68 7.75
N VAL A 57 -8.79 2.02 7.73
CA VAL A 57 -9.63 2.77 6.78
C VAL A 57 -9.14 2.61 5.33
N THR A 58 -7.83 2.71 5.09
CA THR A 58 -7.27 2.52 3.75
C THR A 58 -7.48 1.08 3.24
N PHE A 59 -7.30 0.10 4.12
CA PHE A 59 -7.59 -1.30 3.81
C PHE A 59 -9.07 -1.53 3.47
N TRP A 60 -9.98 -0.95 4.26
CA TRP A 60 -11.43 -1.04 4.00
C TRP A 60 -11.79 -0.50 2.61
N TYR A 61 -11.30 0.68 2.26
CA TYR A 61 -11.53 1.28 0.95
C TYR A 61 -10.96 0.40 -0.18
N ASN A 62 -9.75 -0.13 -0.01
CA ASN A 62 -9.11 -1.02 -0.98
C ASN A 62 -9.86 -2.35 -1.14
N MET A 63 -10.42 -2.91 -0.06
CA MET A 63 -11.17 -4.16 -0.10
C MET A 63 -12.48 -4.00 -0.85
N GLN A 64 -13.18 -2.89 -0.68
CA GLN A 64 -14.43 -2.63 -1.40
C GLN A 64 -14.23 -2.54 -2.92
N GLN A 65 -13.10 -1.97 -3.38
CA GLN A 65 -12.75 -1.93 -4.80
C GLN A 65 -12.40 -3.32 -5.38
N ARG A 66 -11.86 -4.22 -4.56
CA ARG A 66 -11.55 -5.60 -5.00
C ARG A 66 -12.78 -6.40 -5.37
N GLU A 67 -13.88 -6.25 -4.63
CA GLU A 67 -15.12 -7.00 -4.89
C GLU A 67 -15.68 -6.71 -6.29
N VAL A 68 -15.70 -5.45 -6.70
CA VAL A 68 -16.19 -5.04 -8.03
C VAL A 68 -15.32 -5.63 -9.14
N PHE A 69 -14.00 -5.56 -8.99
CA PHE A 69 -13.05 -6.14 -9.95
C PHE A 69 -13.19 -7.66 -10.04
N MET A 70 -13.38 -8.34 -8.91
CA MET A 70 -13.59 -9.79 -8.87
C MET A 70 -14.90 -10.19 -9.55
N GLN A 71 -15.99 -9.43 -9.36
CA GLN A 71 -17.27 -9.71 -10.02
C GLN A 71 -17.17 -9.55 -11.54
N GLU A 72 -16.53 -8.48 -12.03
CA GLU A 72 -16.33 -8.28 -13.47
C GLU A 72 -15.51 -9.43 -14.08
N ARG A 73 -14.45 -9.83 -13.40
CA ARG A 73 -13.62 -10.96 -13.83
C ARG A 73 -14.40 -12.28 -13.84
N ALA A 74 -15.21 -12.54 -12.81
CA ALA A 74 -16.04 -13.75 -12.73
C ALA A 74 -17.09 -13.80 -13.86
N LEU A 75 -17.65 -12.66 -14.26
CA LEU A 75 -18.57 -12.58 -15.41
C LEU A 75 -17.85 -12.90 -16.73
N LEU A 76 -16.64 -12.38 -16.92
CA LEU A 76 -15.83 -12.70 -18.09
C LEU A 76 -15.46 -14.19 -18.14
N GLU A 77 -15.07 -14.78 -17.01
CA GLU A 77 -14.75 -16.21 -16.92
C GLU A 77 -15.98 -17.09 -17.23
N LYS A 78 -17.16 -16.72 -16.72
CA LYS A 78 -18.43 -17.40 -17.07
C LYS A 78 -18.69 -17.33 -18.58
N GLU A 79 -18.44 -16.18 -19.19
CA GLU A 79 -18.62 -16.01 -20.63
C GLU A 79 -17.64 -16.87 -21.43
N VAL A 80 -16.38 -16.95 -20.99
CA VAL A 80 -15.38 -17.86 -21.57
C VAL A 80 -15.88 -19.30 -21.55
N THR A 81 -16.36 -19.79 -20.40
CA THR A 81 -16.88 -21.16 -20.28
C THR A 81 -18.05 -21.41 -21.23
N TYR A 82 -18.97 -20.44 -21.36
CA TYR A 82 -20.09 -20.55 -22.30
C TYR A 82 -19.62 -20.68 -23.76
N TRP A 83 -18.70 -19.81 -24.19
CA TRP A 83 -18.17 -19.85 -25.56
C TRP A 83 -17.25 -21.05 -25.82
N GLN A 84 -16.57 -21.57 -24.80
CA GLN A 84 -15.82 -22.82 -24.91
C GLN A 84 -16.75 -23.99 -25.20
N GLY A 85 -17.87 -24.11 -24.48
CA GLY A 85 -18.87 -25.15 -24.79
C GLY A 85 -19.44 -25.05 -26.20
N ILE A 86 -19.60 -23.83 -26.73
CA ILE A 86 -19.99 -23.61 -28.13
C ILE A 86 -18.88 -24.07 -29.07
N ALA A 87 -17.63 -23.71 -28.81
CA ALA A 87 -16.49 -24.11 -29.64
C ALA A 87 -16.30 -25.63 -29.69
N ASP A 88 -16.58 -26.32 -28.58
CA ASP A 88 -16.49 -27.78 -28.45
C ASP A 88 -17.63 -28.49 -29.21
N THR A 89 -18.79 -27.84 -29.34
CA THR A 89 -19.96 -28.40 -30.05
C THR A 89 -19.92 -28.06 -31.54
N TYR A 90 -19.48 -26.85 -31.88
CA TYR A 90 -19.54 -26.27 -33.21
C TYR A 90 -18.15 -25.80 -33.64
N HIS A 91 -17.45 -26.68 -34.35
CA HIS A 91 -16.11 -26.40 -34.86
C HIS A 91 -16.12 -25.50 -36.10
N GLY A 92 -15.03 -24.75 -36.30
CA GLY A 92 -14.77 -24.03 -37.55
C GLY A 92 -15.46 -22.68 -37.68
N TYR A 93 -16.01 -22.13 -36.59
CA TYR A 93 -16.58 -20.78 -36.58
C TYR A 93 -15.54 -19.77 -36.11
N ARG A 94 -15.08 -18.93 -37.04
CA ARG A 94 -14.15 -17.83 -36.75
C ARG A 94 -14.65 -16.94 -35.60
N ASP A 95 -15.92 -16.55 -35.63
CA ASP A 95 -16.48 -15.61 -34.65
C ASP A 95 -16.45 -16.16 -33.22
N VAL A 96 -16.61 -17.49 -33.06
CA VAL A 96 -16.49 -18.17 -31.77
C VAL A 96 -15.06 -18.06 -31.24
N TYR A 97 -14.07 -18.37 -32.08
CA TYR A 97 -12.66 -18.23 -31.71
C TYR A 97 -12.28 -16.78 -31.44
N TYR A 98 -12.78 -15.84 -32.22
CA TYR A 98 -12.56 -14.41 -31.98
C TYR A 98 -13.16 -13.95 -30.66
N ARG A 99 -14.37 -14.40 -30.32
CA ARG A 99 -15.01 -14.07 -29.05
C ARG A 99 -14.19 -14.59 -27.88
N LEU A 100 -13.75 -15.84 -27.94
CA LEU A 100 -12.85 -16.42 -26.95
C LEU A 100 -11.53 -15.64 -26.83
N ALA A 101 -10.90 -15.28 -27.96
CA ALA A 101 -9.71 -14.46 -27.96
C ALA A 101 -9.96 -13.11 -27.25
N SER A 102 -11.02 -12.41 -27.61
CA SER A 102 -11.36 -11.10 -27.04
C SER A 102 -11.60 -11.17 -25.52
N LEU A 103 -12.25 -12.24 -25.04
CA LEU A 103 -12.49 -12.46 -23.62
C LEU A 103 -11.20 -12.78 -22.87
N GLN A 104 -10.35 -13.65 -23.43
CA GLN A 104 -9.05 -13.98 -22.84
C GLN A 104 -8.13 -12.75 -22.79
N TYR A 105 -8.15 -11.89 -23.81
CA TYR A 105 -7.42 -10.63 -23.80
C TYR A 105 -7.90 -9.70 -22.68
N LYS A 106 -9.22 -9.55 -22.49
CA LYS A 106 -9.79 -8.78 -21.38
C LYS A 106 -9.43 -9.33 -20.00
N LEU A 107 -9.29 -10.66 -19.88
CA LEU A 107 -8.86 -11.34 -18.66
C LEU A 107 -7.35 -11.20 -18.38
N GLY A 108 -6.59 -10.62 -19.30
CA GLY A 108 -5.12 -10.51 -19.24
C GLY A 108 -4.38 -11.78 -19.66
N ASN A 109 -5.10 -12.79 -20.17
CA ASN A 109 -4.54 -14.06 -20.61
C ASN A 109 -4.07 -13.96 -22.07
N THR A 110 -3.01 -13.17 -22.31
CA THR A 110 -2.52 -12.87 -23.66
C THR A 110 -2.16 -14.11 -24.47
N ALA A 111 -1.52 -15.11 -23.85
CA ALA A 111 -1.15 -16.36 -24.53
C ALA A 111 -2.37 -17.15 -25.04
N ALA A 112 -3.41 -17.29 -24.20
CA ALA A 112 -4.65 -17.94 -24.60
C ALA A 112 -5.38 -17.12 -25.69
N SER A 113 -5.38 -15.79 -25.55
CA SER A 113 -5.92 -14.91 -26.60
C SER A 113 -5.20 -15.12 -27.93
N GLN A 114 -3.87 -15.19 -27.92
CA GLN A 114 -3.06 -15.41 -29.11
C GLN A 114 -3.44 -16.72 -29.81
N GLU A 115 -3.57 -17.81 -29.05
CA GLU A 115 -3.98 -19.10 -29.59
C GLU A 115 -5.34 -19.03 -30.30
N TYR A 116 -6.33 -18.40 -29.67
CA TYR A 116 -7.67 -18.27 -30.26
C TYR A 116 -7.71 -17.30 -31.45
N VAL A 117 -6.91 -16.22 -31.46
CA VAL A 117 -6.77 -15.36 -32.65
C VAL A 117 -6.21 -16.17 -33.81
N ARG A 118 -5.18 -16.99 -33.57
CA ARG A 118 -4.61 -17.85 -34.61
C ARG A 118 -5.67 -18.79 -35.19
N LYS A 119 -6.46 -19.46 -34.34
CA LYS A 119 -7.59 -20.30 -34.77
C LYS A 119 -8.62 -19.53 -35.60
N ALA A 120 -8.96 -18.29 -35.21
CA ALA A 120 -9.88 -17.46 -35.98
C ALA A 120 -9.34 -17.09 -37.38
N LEU A 121 -8.04 -16.79 -37.47
CA LEU A 121 -7.36 -16.46 -38.73
C LEU A 121 -7.08 -17.69 -39.60
N GLU A 122 -6.93 -18.87 -39.00
CA GLU A 122 -6.89 -20.15 -39.73
C GLU A 122 -8.22 -20.42 -40.45
N VAL A 123 -9.35 -20.07 -39.82
CA VAL A 123 -10.69 -20.23 -40.41
C VAL A 123 -10.95 -19.23 -41.53
N ASP A 124 -10.64 -17.94 -41.34
CA ASP A 124 -10.55 -17.02 -42.48
C ASP A 124 -9.39 -16.00 -42.29
N PRO A 125 -8.34 -16.09 -43.12
CA PRO A 125 -7.15 -15.22 -43.02
C PRO A 125 -7.43 -13.73 -43.23
N ASN A 126 -8.54 -13.39 -43.89
CA ASN A 126 -8.92 -12.02 -44.22
C ASN A 126 -9.67 -11.31 -43.09
N PHE A 127 -9.81 -11.93 -41.90
CA PHE A 127 -10.46 -11.30 -40.77
C PHE A 127 -9.78 -10.01 -40.32
N VAL A 128 -10.44 -8.87 -40.51
CA VAL A 128 -9.89 -7.57 -40.09
C VAL A 128 -9.75 -7.52 -38.57
N ASP A 129 -10.82 -7.83 -37.83
CA ASP A 129 -10.81 -7.72 -36.38
C ASP A 129 -9.86 -8.72 -35.72
N GLY A 130 -9.75 -9.93 -36.28
CA GLY A 130 -8.78 -10.93 -35.84
C GLY A 130 -7.34 -10.46 -36.01
N ARG A 131 -6.99 -9.84 -37.14
CA ARG A 131 -5.65 -9.25 -37.33
C ARG A 131 -5.41 -8.09 -36.38
N VAL A 132 -6.40 -7.21 -36.18
CA VAL A 132 -6.29 -6.09 -35.24
C VAL A 132 -6.09 -6.58 -33.81
N LEU A 133 -6.77 -7.65 -33.38
CA LEU A 133 -6.53 -8.25 -32.09
C LEU A 133 -5.19 -8.99 -32.05
N GLY A 134 -4.79 -9.63 -33.14
CA GLY A 134 -3.50 -10.29 -33.33
C GLY A 134 -2.32 -9.38 -33.02
N THR A 135 -2.30 -8.18 -33.59
CA THR A 135 -1.24 -7.20 -33.32
C THR A 135 -1.15 -6.79 -31.85
N LYS A 136 -2.29 -6.77 -31.14
CA LYS A 136 -2.34 -6.47 -29.69
C LYS A 136 -1.80 -7.61 -28.82
N VAL A 137 -1.83 -8.84 -29.32
CA VAL A 137 -1.43 -10.05 -28.58
C VAL A 137 -0.11 -10.66 -29.06
N GLY A 138 0.58 -9.99 -29.98
CA GLY A 138 1.90 -10.39 -30.47
C GLY A 138 1.86 -11.45 -31.59
N LEU A 139 0.85 -11.39 -32.45
CA LEU A 139 0.71 -12.17 -33.68
C LEU A 139 1.02 -11.35 -34.94
#